data_AF-A0A0D9P3G9-F1
#
_entry.id   AF-A0A0D9P3G9-F1
#
_cell.length_a   1.000
_cell.length_b   1.000
_cell.length_c   1.000
_cell.angle_alpha   90.00
_cell.angle_beta   90.00
_cell.angle_gamma   90.00
#
_symmetry.space_group_name_H-M   'P 1'
#
loop_
_entity.id
_entity.type
_entity.pdbx_description
1 polymer ?
#
loop_
_entity_poly.entity_id
_entity_poly.type
_entity_poly.pdbx_seq_one_letter_code
_entity_poly.pdbx_strand_id
1 'polypeptide(L)'
;MTAVVDDDVSTGEFFGSSSAGSFTSQIKAAVANRLGQAQPKPPRSGLSLGVGNLNAPRRAGMHNSANEVLPPRRQADHLMNVYWFYVDPLYPFLDRRKWEQNYANLFAGTPIDTDEVIFVATLNIIFALATQLVESMEPENRDETSGVYFKRAKDLLDLTFWDSGSLELVQYLLLMSQYLQSTNLPHQTWMIVGSAVRVAQSLGLHLPETSALQPTTSQRELLRRIWHGCVLMDR
;
A
#
# COMPACT_ATOMS: atom_id res chain seq x y z
N MET A 1 2.50 42.50 17.84
CA MET A 1 3.64 42.68 16.90
C MET A 1 4.60 41.57 17.28
N THR A 2 4.75 40.42 16.63
CA THR A 2 4.80 39.92 15.24
C THR A 2 4.93 38.39 15.40
N ALA A 3 4.62 37.46 14.51
CA ALA A 3 3.99 37.38 13.20
C ALA A 3 3.53 35.91 13.07
N VAL A 4 2.47 35.70 12.29
CA VAL A 4 1.99 34.41 11.82
C VAL A 4 3.07 33.77 10.94
N VAL A 5 3.39 32.50 11.18
CA VAL A 5 3.98 31.61 10.15
C VAL A 5 3.02 30.45 10.02
N ASP A 6 2.18 30.54 8.98
CA ASP A 6 1.46 29.41 8.41
C ASP A 6 2.50 28.56 7.66
N ASP A 7 2.81 27.39 8.19
CA ASP A 7 3.42 26.32 7.39
C ASP A 7 2.30 25.37 6.97
N ASP A 8 1.68 25.70 5.84
CA ASP A 8 0.71 24.87 5.13
C ASP A 8 1.47 23.75 4.40
N VAL A 9 1.90 22.74 5.16
CA VAL A 9 2.29 21.44 4.61
C VAL A 9 1.02 20.60 4.56
N SER A 10 0.35 20.58 3.40
CA SER A 10 -0.79 19.70 3.19
C SER A 10 -0.31 18.25 3.08
N THR A 11 -0.35 17.52 4.19
CA THR A 11 -0.25 16.06 4.15
C THR A 11 -1.52 15.55 3.44
N GLY A 12 -1.35 14.75 2.39
CA GLY A 12 -2.44 14.21 1.55
C GLY A 12 -3.30 13.15 2.27
N GLU A 13 -3.59 13.36 3.54
CA GLU A 13 -4.26 12.40 4.42
C GLU A 13 -5.77 12.68 4.44
N PHE A 14 -6.56 11.64 4.18
CA PHE A 14 -8.02 11.75 4.23
C PHE A 14 -8.51 11.65 5.67
N PHE A 15 -9.02 12.77 6.19
CA PHE A 15 -9.66 12.83 7.50
C PHE A 15 -11.17 12.96 7.34
N GLY A 16 -11.92 11.92 7.74
CA GLY A 16 -13.39 11.92 7.69
C GLY A 16 -14.03 12.96 8.61
N SER A 17 -15.36 13.16 8.47
CA SER A 17 -16.14 14.13 9.27
C SER A 17 -16.14 13.89 10.78
N SER A 18 -15.78 12.68 11.21
CA SER A 18 -15.65 12.27 12.62
C SER A 18 -14.20 12.28 13.14
N SER A 19 -13.24 12.75 12.34
CA SER A 19 -11.83 12.82 12.74
C SER A 19 -11.54 13.94 13.75
N ALA A 20 -10.45 13.81 14.51
CA ALA A 20 -9.98 14.85 15.43
C ALA A 20 -9.69 16.19 14.71
N GLY A 21 -9.25 16.14 13.44
CA GLY A 21 -9.08 17.32 12.59
C GLY A 21 -10.40 18.01 12.27
N SER A 22 -11.43 17.25 11.87
CA SER A 22 -12.77 17.78 11.62
C SER A 22 -13.41 18.35 12.90
N PHE A 23 -13.25 17.65 14.03
CA PHE A 23 -13.69 18.12 15.34
C PHE A 23 -13.02 19.44 15.75
N THR A 24 -11.71 19.56 15.55
CA THR A 24 -10.97 20.80 15.86
C THR A 24 -11.45 21.97 14.99
N SER A 25 -11.72 21.72 13.71
CA SER A 25 -12.29 22.72 12.80
C SER A 25 -13.70 23.15 13.22
N GLN A 26 -14.55 22.20 13.61
CA GLN A 26 -15.90 22.46 14.13
C GLN A 26 -15.87 23.26 15.45
N ILE A 27 -14.93 22.95 16.36
CA ILE A 27 -14.72 23.73 17.59
C ILE A 27 -14.28 25.16 17.26
N LYS A 28 -13.27 25.33 16.40
CA LYS A 28 -12.80 26.66 15.98
C LYS A 28 -13.94 27.49 15.39
N ALA A 29 -14.77 26.88 14.54
CA ALA A 29 -15.95 27.52 13.97
C ALA A 29 -17.01 27.88 15.04
N ALA A 30 -17.28 26.99 15.99
CA ALA A 30 -18.23 27.23 17.08
C ALA A 30 -17.75 28.34 18.04
N VAL A 31 -16.44 28.41 18.32
CA VAL A 31 -15.82 29.44 19.16
C VAL A 31 -15.83 30.80 18.46
N ALA A 32 -15.49 30.84 17.16
CA ALA A 32 -15.54 32.08 16.38
C ALA A 32 -16.95 32.68 16.30
N ASN A 33 -17.97 31.83 16.15
CA ASN A 33 -19.38 32.25 16.18
C ASN A 33 -19.80 32.82 17.55
N ARG A 34 -19.26 32.33 18.67
CA ARG A 34 -19.55 32.86 20.01
C ARG A 34 -18.86 34.19 20.30
N LEU A 35 -17.71 34.45 19.68
CA LEU A 35 -16.91 35.66 19.88
C LEU A 35 -17.33 36.84 18.98
N GLY A 36 -18.37 36.67 18.14
CA GLY A 36 -18.87 37.73 17.26
C GLY A 36 -17.87 38.16 16.18
N GLN A 37 -16.84 37.35 15.92
CA GLN A 37 -15.85 37.62 14.89
C GLN A 37 -16.42 37.23 13.52
N ALA A 38 -16.27 38.13 12.53
CA ALA A 38 -16.71 37.87 11.16
C ALA A 38 -16.04 36.58 10.66
N GLN A 39 -16.86 35.67 10.11
CA GLN A 39 -16.39 34.40 9.58
C GLN A 39 -15.23 34.64 8.60
N PRO A 40 -14.04 34.04 8.79
CA PRO A 40 -13.24 33.73 7.62
C PRO A 40 -14.11 32.79 6.78
N LYS A 41 -14.30 33.13 5.50
CA LYS A 41 -15.03 32.28 4.55
C LYS A 41 -14.63 30.83 4.80
N PRO A 42 -15.58 29.87 4.87
CA PRO A 42 -15.18 28.47 4.91
C PRO A 42 -14.19 28.28 3.76
N PRO A 43 -13.02 27.65 3.98
CA PRO A 43 -12.26 27.21 2.84
C PRO A 43 -13.27 26.43 2.02
N ARG A 44 -13.51 26.89 0.78
CA ARG A 44 -14.13 26.03 -0.21
C ARG A 44 -13.42 24.71 -0.02
N SER A 45 -14.16 23.62 0.11
CA SER A 45 -13.67 22.28 -0.18
C SER A 45 -13.25 22.26 -1.65
N GLY A 46 -12.23 23.03 -1.96
CA GLY A 46 -11.42 22.92 -3.14
C GLY A 46 -10.71 21.62 -2.89
N LEU A 47 -11.11 20.62 -3.66
CA LEU A 47 -10.31 19.46 -3.98
C LEU A 47 -8.98 19.99 -4.57
N SER A 48 -8.07 20.42 -3.69
CA SER A 48 -6.68 20.58 -4.02
C SER A 48 -6.01 19.25 -3.74
N LEU A 49 -6.43 18.22 -4.48
CA LEU A 49 -5.72 16.95 -4.56
C LEU A 49 -4.56 17.16 -5.53
N GLY A 50 -3.58 17.94 -5.07
CA GLY A 50 -2.24 17.87 -5.64
C GLY A 50 -1.67 16.53 -5.22
N VAL A 51 -1.64 15.56 -6.15
CA VAL A 51 -0.72 14.42 -6.04
C VAL A 51 0.68 15.04 -6.16
N GLY A 52 1.21 15.49 -5.03
CA GLY A 52 2.60 15.89 -4.92
C GLY A 52 3.45 14.66 -5.23
N ASN A 53 4.46 14.83 -6.08
CA ASN A 53 5.48 13.81 -6.30
C ASN A 53 6.04 13.36 -4.95
N LEU A 54 5.72 12.12 -4.57
CA LEU A 54 6.12 11.48 -3.32
C LEU A 54 7.59 11.02 -3.43
N ASN A 55 8.52 11.97 -3.50
CA ASN A 55 9.93 11.70 -3.24
C ASN A 55 10.22 12.02 -1.77
N ALA A 56 9.84 11.11 -0.89
CA ALA A 56 10.37 11.06 0.47
C ALA A 56 11.89 10.83 0.44
N PRO A 57 12.67 11.33 1.42
CA PRO A 57 14.12 11.21 1.40
C PRO A 57 14.52 9.74 1.50
N ARG A 58 15.21 9.27 0.46
CA ARG A 58 15.75 7.91 0.33
C ARG A 58 16.63 7.56 1.53
N ARG A 59 16.21 6.56 2.32
CA ARG A 59 17.14 5.82 3.19
C ARG A 59 18.09 5.03 2.30
N ALA A 60 19.21 5.64 1.96
CA ALA A 60 20.33 5.00 1.28
C ALA A 60 20.93 3.94 2.21
N GLY A 61 20.58 2.67 1.99
CA GLY A 61 21.12 1.58 2.82
C GLY A 61 20.56 0.20 2.53
N MET A 62 20.38 -0.20 1.26
CA MET A 62 19.89 -1.56 0.92
C MET A 62 20.80 -2.35 -0.04
N HIS A 63 21.90 -1.79 -0.53
CA HIS A 63 22.68 -2.43 -1.59
C HIS A 63 23.34 -3.77 -1.18
N ASN A 64 23.54 -4.03 0.12
CA ASN A 64 24.18 -5.28 0.59
C ASN A 64 23.19 -6.39 0.97
N SER A 65 21.89 -6.07 1.16
CA SER A 65 20.88 -7.05 1.61
C SER A 65 20.13 -7.70 0.44
N ALA A 66 20.14 -7.10 -0.75
CA ALA A 66 19.39 -7.58 -1.91
C ALA A 66 19.78 -9.01 -2.35
N ASN A 67 21.06 -9.38 -2.23
CA ASN A 67 21.55 -10.73 -2.56
C ASN A 67 21.07 -11.82 -1.59
N GLU A 68 20.76 -11.48 -0.34
CA GLU A 68 20.18 -12.44 0.61
C GLU A 68 18.65 -12.51 0.48
N VAL A 69 18.04 -11.45 -0.04
CA VAL A 69 16.59 -11.28 -0.07
C VAL A 69 15.97 -11.86 -1.35
N LEU A 70 16.63 -11.72 -2.51
CA LEU A 70 16.11 -12.14 -3.80
C LEU A 70 16.72 -13.49 -4.24
N PRO A 71 15.90 -14.43 -4.75
CA PRO A 71 16.40 -15.69 -5.28
C PRO A 71 17.09 -15.48 -6.65
N PRO A 72 17.81 -16.49 -7.17
CA PRO A 72 18.38 -16.42 -8.51
C PRO A 72 17.32 -16.04 -9.56
N ARG A 73 17.69 -15.21 -10.55
CA ARG A 73 16.76 -14.64 -11.54
C ARG A 73 15.81 -15.68 -12.16
N ARG A 74 16.32 -16.87 -12.51
CA ARG A 74 15.50 -17.95 -13.07
C ARG A 74 14.38 -18.41 -12.13
N GLN A 75 14.69 -18.54 -10.84
CA GLN A 75 13.70 -18.91 -9.83
C GLN A 75 12.69 -17.78 -9.61
N ALA A 76 13.16 -16.53 -9.54
CA ALA A 76 12.31 -15.36 -9.43
C ALA A 76 11.33 -15.27 -10.61
N ASP A 77 11.82 -15.45 -11.84
CA ASP A 77 10.99 -15.44 -13.06
C ASP A 77 9.95 -16.56 -13.05
N HIS A 78 10.33 -17.76 -12.62
CA HIS A 78 9.39 -18.88 -12.49
C HIS A 78 8.27 -18.57 -11.49
N LEU A 79 8.61 -18.13 -10.28
CA LEU A 79 7.62 -17.80 -9.25
C LEU A 79 6.72 -16.61 -9.67
N MET A 80 7.29 -15.62 -10.34
CA MET A 80 6.52 -14.49 -10.87
C MET A 80 5.51 -14.94 -11.93
N ASN A 81 5.88 -15.87 -12.80
CA ASN A 81 4.97 -16.46 -13.79
C ASN A 81 3.85 -17.27 -13.13
N VAL A 82 4.15 -18.04 -12.08
CA VAL A 82 3.14 -18.77 -11.30
C VAL A 82 2.14 -17.79 -10.68
N TYR A 83 2.60 -16.68 -10.10
CA TYR A 83 1.73 -15.65 -9.57
C TYR A 83 0.80 -15.05 -10.64
N TRP A 84 1.35 -14.65 -11.79
CA TRP A 84 0.55 -14.07 -12.88
C TRP A 84 -0.48 -15.04 -13.46
N PHE A 85 -0.19 -16.34 -13.39
CA PHE A 85 -1.07 -17.36 -13.95
C PHE A 85 -2.18 -17.77 -12.98
N TYR A 86 -1.86 -17.95 -11.69
CA TYR A 86 -2.82 -18.51 -10.73
C TYR A 86 -3.46 -17.47 -9.80
N VAL A 87 -2.73 -16.42 -9.41
CA VAL A 87 -3.17 -15.48 -8.36
C VAL A 87 -3.79 -14.22 -8.97
N ASP A 88 -3.08 -13.56 -9.88
CA ASP A 88 -3.51 -12.29 -10.46
C ASP A 88 -4.91 -12.33 -11.13
N PRO A 89 -5.31 -13.40 -11.85
CA PRO A 89 -6.65 -13.46 -12.45
C PRO A 89 -7.79 -13.44 -11.42
N LEU A 90 -7.53 -13.96 -10.21
CA LEU A 90 -8.50 -13.99 -9.11
C LEU A 90 -8.45 -12.70 -8.29
N TYR A 91 -7.25 -12.14 -8.15
CA TYR A 91 -6.99 -11.00 -7.28
C TYR A 91 -6.05 -9.98 -7.95
N PRO A 92 -6.57 -9.21 -8.92
CA PRO A 92 -5.76 -8.33 -9.76
C PRO A 92 -5.45 -7.00 -9.05
N PHE A 93 -4.62 -7.06 -8.01
CA PHE A 93 -4.27 -5.90 -7.18
C PHE A 93 -3.13 -5.07 -7.76
N LEU A 94 -2.37 -5.59 -8.73
CA LEU A 94 -1.19 -4.94 -9.30
C LEU A 94 -1.46 -4.45 -10.73
N ASP A 95 -0.84 -3.32 -11.10
CA ASP A 95 -0.69 -2.97 -12.52
C ASP A 95 0.44 -3.82 -13.11
N ARG A 96 0.07 -4.85 -13.86
CA ARG A 96 1.03 -5.80 -14.43
C ARG A 96 2.12 -5.13 -15.26
N ARG A 97 1.79 -4.11 -16.07
CA ARG A 97 2.78 -3.45 -16.93
C ARG A 97 3.79 -2.66 -16.09
N LYS A 98 3.30 -1.89 -15.10
CA LYS A 98 4.18 -1.16 -14.18
C LYS A 98 5.04 -2.14 -13.37
N TRP A 99 4.45 -3.24 -12.91
CA TRP A 99 5.15 -4.25 -12.12
C TRP A 99 6.27 -4.93 -12.90
N GLU A 100 6.01 -5.42 -14.11
CA GLU A 100 7.02 -6.07 -14.97
C GLU A 100 8.18 -5.12 -15.29
N GLN A 101 7.89 -3.83 -15.49
CA GLN A 101 8.93 -2.81 -15.69
C GLN A 101 9.80 -2.60 -14.45
N ASN A 102 9.20 -2.40 -13.27
CA ASN A 102 9.94 -2.27 -12.02
C ASN A 102 10.73 -3.54 -11.68
N TYR A 103 10.17 -4.71 -11.96
CA TYR A 103 10.83 -6.00 -11.76
C TYR A 103 12.04 -6.17 -12.70
N ALA A 104 11.96 -5.73 -13.96
CA ALA A 104 13.12 -5.73 -14.85
C ALA A 104 14.20 -4.75 -14.36
N ASN A 105 13.81 -3.53 -13.96
CA ASN A 105 14.74 -2.52 -13.46
C ASN A 105 15.47 -2.96 -12.18
N LEU A 106 14.75 -3.58 -11.24
CA LEU A 106 15.33 -4.11 -9.99
C LEU A 106 16.49 -5.08 -10.28
N PHE A 107 16.28 -6.05 -11.18
CA PHE A 107 17.33 -7.03 -11.52
C PHE A 107 18.41 -6.48 -12.45
N ALA A 108 18.14 -5.39 -13.16
CA ALA A 108 19.15 -4.65 -13.91
C ALA A 108 19.98 -3.69 -13.03
N GLY A 109 19.61 -3.51 -11.76
CA GLY A 109 20.23 -2.54 -10.86
C GLY A 109 19.93 -1.09 -11.24
N THR A 110 18.82 -0.84 -11.94
CA THR A 110 18.38 0.50 -12.32
C THR A 110 17.25 1.00 -11.41
N PRO A 111 17.04 2.33 -11.30
CA PRO A 111 15.99 2.87 -10.45
C PRO A 111 14.59 2.36 -10.84
N ILE A 112 13.77 2.06 -9.83
CA ILE A 112 12.35 1.71 -9.97
C ILE A 112 11.45 2.93 -9.66
N ASP A 113 10.22 2.91 -10.17
CA ASP A 113 9.21 3.97 -10.01
C ASP A 113 8.26 3.70 -8.82
N THR A 114 8.81 3.18 -7.72
CA THR A 114 8.11 2.84 -6.48
C THR A 114 9.15 2.81 -5.33
N ASP A 115 8.71 2.90 -4.09
CA ASP A 115 9.58 2.62 -2.94
C ASP A 115 10.18 1.20 -3.04
N GLU A 116 11.50 1.11 -3.01
CA GLU A 116 12.22 -0.16 -3.22
C GLU A 116 12.00 -1.14 -2.08
N VAL A 117 11.87 -0.65 -0.84
CA VAL A 117 11.66 -1.51 0.33
C VAL A 117 10.32 -2.23 0.20
N ILE A 118 9.25 -1.47 -0.06
CA ILE A 118 7.90 -2.04 -0.18
C ILE A 118 7.76 -2.91 -1.43
N PHE A 119 8.44 -2.55 -2.52
CA PHE A 119 8.45 -3.35 -3.75
C PHE A 119 9.11 -4.71 -3.51
N VAL A 120 10.29 -4.73 -2.89
CA VAL A 120 11.02 -5.98 -2.59
C VAL A 120 10.29 -6.80 -1.53
N ALA A 121 9.69 -6.17 -0.52
CA ALA A 121 8.86 -6.87 0.47
C ALA A 121 7.64 -7.53 -0.19
N THR A 122 6.95 -6.80 -1.07
CA THR A 122 5.82 -7.32 -1.85
C THR A 122 6.26 -8.45 -2.78
N LEU A 123 7.43 -8.34 -3.41
CA LEU A 123 7.98 -9.40 -4.26
C LEU A 123 8.26 -10.68 -3.46
N ASN A 124 8.74 -10.56 -2.21
CA ASN A 124 8.89 -11.71 -1.33
C ASN A 124 7.54 -12.35 -0.96
N ILE A 125 6.50 -11.55 -0.70
CA ILE A 125 5.14 -12.09 -0.48
C ILE A 125 4.63 -12.83 -1.72
N ILE A 126 4.85 -12.27 -2.92
CA ILE A 126 4.50 -12.92 -4.18
C ILE A 126 5.24 -14.26 -4.33
N PHE A 127 6.52 -14.31 -3.98
CA PHE A 127 7.29 -15.56 -4.00
C PHE A 127 6.79 -16.57 -2.97
N ALA A 128 6.40 -16.12 -1.77
CA ALA A 128 5.79 -16.98 -0.76
C ALA A 128 4.47 -17.60 -1.27
N LEU A 129 3.59 -16.77 -1.83
CA LEU A 129 2.33 -17.19 -2.46
C LEU A 129 2.55 -18.18 -3.61
N ALA A 130 3.41 -17.82 -4.56
CA ALA A 130 3.69 -18.63 -5.72
C ALA A 130 4.25 -19.99 -5.33
N THR A 131 5.13 -20.04 -4.32
CA THR A 131 5.72 -21.29 -3.82
C THR A 131 4.66 -22.28 -3.32
N GLN A 132 3.61 -21.79 -2.64
CA GLN A 132 2.48 -22.63 -2.20
C GLN A 132 1.71 -23.28 -3.35
N LEU A 133 1.78 -22.69 -4.55
CA LEU A 133 1.10 -23.14 -5.77
C LEU A 133 1.99 -23.99 -6.69
N VAL A 134 3.27 -24.23 -6.34
CA VAL A 134 4.17 -25.07 -7.15
C VAL A 134 3.86 -26.54 -6.92
N GLU A 135 3.04 -27.13 -7.80
CA GLU A 135 2.58 -28.52 -7.69
C GLU A 135 3.70 -29.57 -7.65
N SER A 136 4.84 -29.29 -8.28
CA SER A 136 5.98 -30.20 -8.34
C SER A 136 6.83 -30.26 -7.06
N MET A 137 6.55 -29.41 -6.07
CA MET A 137 7.25 -29.36 -4.80
C MET A 137 6.44 -30.13 -3.74
N GLU A 138 7.10 -30.92 -2.90
CA GLU A 138 6.42 -31.60 -1.77
C GLU A 138 5.85 -30.57 -0.76
N PRO A 139 4.72 -30.85 -0.10
CA PRO A 139 4.06 -29.90 0.80
C PRO A 139 4.97 -29.31 1.88
N GLU A 140 5.77 -30.13 2.55
CA GLU A 140 6.69 -29.69 3.61
C GLU A 140 7.73 -28.70 3.07
N ASN A 141 8.25 -28.96 1.86
CA ASN A 141 9.21 -28.08 1.20
C ASN A 141 8.56 -26.75 0.78
N ARG A 142 7.26 -26.75 0.42
CA ARG A 142 6.52 -25.51 0.11
C ARG A 142 6.37 -24.66 1.36
N ASP A 143 6.03 -25.26 2.48
CA ASP A 143 5.86 -24.56 3.76
C ASP A 143 7.18 -23.94 4.23
N GLU A 144 8.27 -24.70 4.21
CA GLU A 144 9.60 -24.20 4.58
C GLU A 144 10.05 -23.07 3.64
N THR A 145 9.99 -23.29 2.32
CA THR A 145 10.47 -22.32 1.33
C THR A 145 9.62 -21.05 1.31
N SER A 146 8.30 -21.17 1.37
CA SER A 146 7.40 -20.02 1.42
C SER A 146 7.58 -19.23 2.73
N GLY A 147 7.82 -19.93 3.84
CA GLY A 147 8.11 -19.32 5.14
C GLY A 147 9.36 -18.45 5.13
N VAL A 148 10.41 -18.85 4.39
CA VAL A 148 11.63 -18.04 4.22
C VAL A 148 11.32 -16.71 3.53
N TYR A 149 10.58 -16.73 2.41
CA TYR A 149 10.20 -15.51 1.71
C TYR A 149 9.27 -14.63 2.56
N PHE A 150 8.29 -15.24 3.22
CA PHE A 150 7.37 -14.53 4.11
C PHE A 150 8.11 -13.83 5.26
N LYS A 151 9.08 -14.52 5.88
CA LYS A 151 9.92 -13.94 6.92
C LYS A 151 10.71 -12.73 6.39
N ARG A 152 11.34 -12.84 5.23
CA ARG A 152 12.07 -11.73 4.59
C ARG A 152 11.18 -10.52 4.34
N ALA A 153 9.95 -10.73 3.84
CA ALA A 153 9.00 -9.65 3.64
C ALA A 153 8.68 -8.89 4.94
N LYS A 154 8.44 -9.64 6.03
CA LYS A 154 8.19 -9.06 7.35
C LYS A 154 9.39 -8.33 7.94
N ASP A 155 10.59 -8.86 7.73
CA ASP A 155 11.82 -8.25 8.23
C ASP A 155 12.16 -6.96 7.45
N LEU A 156 11.73 -6.83 6.19
CA LEU A 156 11.92 -5.64 5.35
C LEU A 156 10.97 -4.50 5.70
N LEU A 157 9.70 -4.83 5.95
CA LEU A 157 8.66 -3.85 6.19
C LEU A 157 8.11 -4.01 7.60
N ASP A 158 8.59 -3.15 8.51
CA ASP A 158 8.03 -3.07 9.85
C ASP A 158 6.61 -2.48 9.77
N LEU A 159 5.63 -3.23 10.26
CA LEU A 159 4.21 -2.87 10.22
C LEU A 159 3.80 -1.96 11.38
N THR A 160 4.75 -1.19 11.94
CA THR A 160 4.43 -0.11 12.87
C THR A 160 3.78 1.04 12.10
N PHE A 161 2.45 1.06 12.04
CA PHE A 161 1.62 1.96 11.22
C PHE A 161 1.61 3.44 11.68
N TRP A 162 2.77 4.04 11.91
CA TRP A 162 2.89 5.43 12.37
C TRP A 162 2.96 6.45 11.23
N ASP A 163 3.40 6.02 10.04
CA ASP A 163 3.56 6.88 8.88
C ASP A 163 2.32 6.87 7.97
N SER A 164 2.20 7.89 7.13
CA SER A 164 1.14 8.00 6.12
C SER A 164 1.11 6.76 5.21
N GLY A 165 -0.06 6.15 5.06
CA GLY A 165 -0.25 4.98 4.20
C GLY A 165 0.08 5.24 2.73
N SER A 166 0.33 4.19 1.95
CA SER A 166 0.53 4.24 0.50
C SER A 166 -0.33 3.20 -0.21
N LEU A 167 -0.57 3.39 -1.51
CA LEU A 167 -1.33 2.41 -2.30
C LEU A 167 -0.59 1.07 -2.34
N GLU A 168 0.73 1.12 -2.46
CA GLU A 168 1.63 -0.03 -2.43
C GLU A 168 1.56 -0.78 -1.10
N LEU A 169 1.34 -0.07 0.02
CA LEU A 169 1.11 -0.72 1.31
C LEU A 169 -0.22 -1.47 1.34
N VAL A 170 -1.28 -0.92 0.75
CA VAL A 170 -2.55 -1.65 0.63
C VAL A 170 -2.36 -2.92 -0.22
N GLN A 171 -1.67 -2.81 -1.36
CA GLN A 171 -1.37 -3.95 -2.23
C GLN A 171 -0.55 -5.02 -1.51
N TYR A 172 0.51 -4.61 -0.79
CA TYR A 172 1.32 -5.48 0.04
C TYR A 172 0.49 -6.23 1.08
N LEU A 173 -0.35 -5.52 1.84
CA LEU A 173 -1.18 -6.12 2.89
C LEU A 173 -2.24 -7.08 2.30
N LEU A 174 -2.82 -6.74 1.16
CA LEU A 174 -3.76 -7.63 0.46
C LEU A 174 -3.08 -8.93 0.00
N LEU A 175 -1.90 -8.85 -0.61
CA LEU A 175 -1.14 -10.03 -1.01
C LEU A 175 -0.65 -10.82 0.23
N MET A 176 -0.24 -10.13 1.29
CA MET A 176 0.18 -10.77 2.54
C MET A 176 -0.97 -11.54 3.19
N SER A 177 -2.19 -10.98 3.18
CA SER A 177 -3.36 -11.66 3.72
C SER A 177 -3.77 -12.88 2.89
N GLN A 178 -3.52 -12.89 1.57
CA GLN A 178 -3.70 -14.10 0.76
C GLN A 178 -2.72 -15.20 1.17
N TYR A 179 -1.46 -14.85 1.40
CA TYR A 179 -0.48 -15.84 1.87
C TYR A 179 -0.89 -16.39 3.23
N LEU A 180 -1.29 -15.51 4.16
CA LEU A 180 -1.69 -15.94 5.49
C LEU A 180 -2.93 -16.84 5.49
N GLN A 181 -3.85 -16.69 4.52
CA GLN A 181 -4.98 -17.61 4.34
C GLN A 181 -4.56 -19.02 3.94
N SER A 182 -3.42 -19.21 3.27
CA SER A 182 -2.88 -20.54 3.01
C SER A 182 -2.11 -21.12 4.21
N THR A 183 -2.12 -20.45 5.37
CA THR A 183 -1.43 -20.89 6.59
C THR A 183 -2.38 -21.04 7.77
N ASN A 184 -1.92 -21.68 8.84
CA ASN A 184 -2.69 -21.85 10.09
C ASN A 184 -2.64 -20.62 11.02
N LEU A 185 -2.71 -19.40 10.47
CA LEU A 185 -2.57 -18.13 11.23
C LEU A 185 -3.78 -17.19 11.09
N PRO A 186 -5.02 -17.64 11.41
CA PRO A 186 -6.25 -16.89 11.12
C PRO A 186 -6.32 -15.52 11.81
N HIS A 187 -5.78 -15.39 13.03
CA HIS A 187 -5.73 -14.09 13.72
C HIS A 187 -4.82 -13.10 12.98
N GLN A 188 -3.68 -13.54 12.45
CA GLN A 188 -2.79 -12.66 11.69
C GLN A 188 -3.46 -12.24 10.38
N THR A 189 -4.12 -13.17 9.68
CA THR A 189 -4.91 -12.86 8.48
C THR A 189 -5.91 -11.75 8.77
N TRP A 190 -6.74 -11.92 9.81
CA TRP A 190 -7.77 -10.95 10.19
C TRP A 190 -7.16 -9.56 10.50
N MET A 191 -6.06 -9.52 11.25
CA MET A 191 -5.36 -8.27 11.58
C MET A 191 -4.79 -7.56 10.34
N ILE A 192 -4.21 -8.32 9.40
CA ILE A 192 -3.63 -7.77 8.17
C ILE A 192 -4.73 -7.25 7.24
N VAL A 193 -5.83 -8.00 7.06
CA VAL A 193 -6.98 -7.55 6.26
C VAL A 193 -7.57 -6.27 6.83
N GLY A 194 -7.84 -6.22 8.13
CA GLY A 194 -8.34 -5.01 8.78
C GLY A 194 -7.39 -3.82 8.66
N SER A 195 -6.08 -4.08 8.61
CA SER A 195 -5.08 -3.03 8.37
C SER A 195 -5.11 -2.53 6.93
N ALA A 196 -5.24 -3.42 5.94
CA ALA A 196 -5.42 -3.05 4.54
C ALA A 196 -6.65 -2.15 4.35
N VAL A 197 -7.78 -2.50 4.99
CA VAL A 197 -9.01 -1.70 4.96
C VAL A 197 -8.79 -0.30 5.55
N ARG A 198 -8.16 -0.20 6.73
CA ARG A 198 -7.90 1.09 7.38
C ARG A 198 -6.97 1.98 6.56
N VAL A 199 -5.90 1.42 5.99
CA VAL A 199 -4.97 2.14 5.12
C VAL A 199 -5.66 2.58 3.83
N ALA A 200 -6.47 1.71 3.21
CA ALA A 200 -7.26 2.07 2.03
C ALA A 200 -8.27 3.20 2.33
N GLN A 201 -8.86 3.19 3.53
CA GLN A 201 -9.76 4.24 3.98
C GLN A 201 -9.05 5.57 4.24
N SER A 202 -7.86 5.56 4.86
CA SER A 202 -7.07 6.77 5.09
C SER A 202 -6.54 7.40 3.78
N LEU A 203 -6.47 6.61 2.71
CA LEU A 203 -6.18 7.07 1.35
C LEU A 203 -7.43 7.51 0.57
N GLY A 204 -8.62 7.41 1.16
CA GLY A 204 -9.87 7.75 0.51
C GLY A 204 -10.30 6.78 -0.60
N LEU A 205 -9.73 5.57 -0.71
CA LEU A 205 -10.05 4.62 -1.80
C LEU A 205 -11.51 4.15 -1.80
N HIS A 206 -12.18 4.25 -0.65
CA HIS A 206 -13.60 3.97 -0.47
C HIS A 206 -14.53 5.01 -1.10
N LEU A 207 -14.01 6.18 -1.47
CA LEU A 207 -14.76 7.27 -2.07
C LEU A 207 -14.73 7.15 -3.61
N PRO A 208 -15.89 7.16 -4.29
CA PRO A 208 -15.95 7.15 -5.75
C PRO A 208 -15.13 8.28 -6.39
N GLU A 209 -15.10 9.45 -5.75
CA GLU A 209 -14.40 10.65 -6.18
C GLU A 209 -12.89 10.42 -6.32
N THR A 210 -12.28 9.69 -5.38
CA THR A 210 -10.84 9.39 -5.39
C THR A 210 -10.44 8.65 -6.66
N SER A 211 -11.26 7.67 -7.07
CA SER A 211 -11.05 6.98 -8.35
C SER A 211 -11.33 7.91 -9.54
N ALA A 212 -12.41 8.69 -9.50
CA ALA A 212 -12.83 9.54 -10.61
C ALA A 212 -11.79 10.62 -11.00
N LEU A 213 -11.00 11.06 -10.03
CA LEU A 213 -9.95 12.06 -10.22
C LEU A 213 -8.70 11.54 -10.94
N GLN A 214 -8.51 10.21 -11.06
CA GLN A 214 -7.34 9.68 -11.75
C GLN A 214 -7.44 9.93 -13.26
N PRO A 215 -6.34 10.35 -13.92
CA PRO A 215 -6.38 10.77 -15.31
C PRO A 215 -6.67 9.61 -16.27
N THR A 216 -6.07 8.44 -16.02
CA THR A 216 -6.19 7.28 -16.91
C THR A 216 -7.23 6.29 -16.42
N THR A 217 -7.97 5.67 -17.35
CA THR A 217 -8.93 4.61 -17.02
C THR A 217 -8.27 3.44 -16.29
N SER A 218 -7.03 3.07 -16.65
CA SER A 218 -6.28 2.01 -15.97
C SER A 218 -6.12 2.28 -14.47
N GLN A 219 -5.70 3.50 -14.10
CA GLN A 219 -5.55 3.90 -12.70
C GLN A 219 -6.90 3.94 -11.96
N ARG A 220 -7.97 4.43 -12.62
CA ARG A 220 -9.32 4.43 -12.05
C ARG A 220 -9.76 3.02 -11.67
N GLU A 221 -9.60 2.08 -12.60
CA GLU A 221 -9.97 0.68 -12.38
C GLU A 221 -9.08 0.02 -11.32
N LEU A 222 -7.77 0.31 -11.30
CA LEU A 222 -6.85 -0.22 -10.30
C LEU A 222 -7.27 0.19 -8.88
N LEU A 223 -7.55 1.48 -8.64
CA LEU A 223 -7.98 1.94 -7.32
C LEU A 223 -9.29 1.28 -6.87
N ARG A 224 -10.25 1.12 -7.79
CA ARG A 224 -11.52 0.41 -7.51
C ARG A 224 -11.28 -1.06 -7.19
N ARG A 225 -10.44 -1.76 -7.96
CA ARG A 225 -10.07 -3.16 -7.72
C ARG A 225 -9.43 -3.35 -6.36
N ILE A 226 -8.51 -2.47 -5.97
CA ILE A 226 -7.84 -2.54 -4.67
C ILE A 226 -8.85 -2.33 -3.53
N TRP A 227 -9.73 -1.32 -3.64
CA TRP A 227 -10.78 -1.10 -2.64
C TRP A 227 -11.75 -2.29 -2.54
N HIS A 228 -12.27 -2.76 -3.67
CA HIS A 228 -13.15 -3.92 -3.68
C HIS A 228 -12.45 -5.20 -3.22
N GLY A 229 -11.14 -5.32 -3.47
CA GLY A 229 -10.30 -6.36 -2.89
C GLY A 229 -10.26 -6.32 -1.37
N CYS A 230 -10.10 -5.14 -0.78
CA CYS A 230 -10.20 -4.96 0.68
C CYS A 230 -11.56 -5.42 1.21
N VAL A 231 -12.66 -5.00 0.57
CA VAL A 231 -14.02 -5.37 0.98
C VAL A 231 -14.29 -6.87 0.79
N LEU A 232 -13.74 -7.48 -0.26
CA LEU A 232 -13.89 -8.91 -0.52
C LEU A 232 -13.18 -9.75 0.55
N MET A 233 -11.97 -9.33 0.94
CA MET A 233 -11.11 -10.09 1.87
C MET A 233 -11.56 -9.95 3.34
N ASP A 234 -12.30 -8.89 3.68
CA ASP A 234 -12.83 -8.63 5.03
C ASP A 234 -14.11 -9.42 5.35
N ARG A 235 -14.76 -10.00 4.33
CA ARG A 235 -16.00 -10.77 4.48
C ARG A 235 -15.76 -12.25 4.71
#